data_AF-A0A550GR76-F1
#
_entry.id   AF-A0A550GR76-F1
#
_cell.length_a   1.000
_cell.length_b   1.000
_cell.length_c   1.000
_cell.angle_alpha   90.00
_cell.angle_beta   90.00
_cell.angle_gamma   90.00
#
_symmetry.space_group_name_H-M   'P 1'
#
loop_
_entity.id
_entity.type
_entity.pdbx_description
1 polymer ?
#
loop_
_entity_poly.entity_id
_entity_poly.type
_entity_poly.pdbx_seq_one_letter_code
_entity_poly.pdbx_strand_id
1 'polypeptide(L)'
;MSVEYRITSKLRKKLHNPFGILIKGSISDNKEKLNEIVEENISPIIISVGDIVSRRLYDLQYYPKIIIIDNKCMRKKLIPRKFPIEKVFYVRNPPGTITDEAINTIKEACGRDGRSQIIVEGEEDLLTLIAVLFAPEKALVIYGQPKEGFVAIKVTENKKIEIKRRLQDMKPARKTK
;
A
#
# COMPACT_ATOMS: atom_id res chain seq x y z
N MET A 1 -5.36 20.29 5.46
CA MET A 1 -4.57 19.21 4.84
C MET A 1 -3.25 19.79 4.37
N SER A 2 -2.14 19.38 5.00
CA SER A 2 -0.77 19.69 4.57
C SER A 2 -0.22 18.53 3.76
N VAL A 3 0.54 18.85 2.72
CA VAL A 3 1.39 17.87 2.02
C VAL A 3 2.68 17.78 2.80
N GLU A 4 3.11 16.59 3.16
CA GLU A 4 4.38 16.40 3.87
C GLU A 4 5.49 16.12 2.86
N TYR A 5 5.24 15.16 1.95
CA TYR A 5 6.20 14.77 0.92
C TYR A 5 5.63 14.99 -0.48
N ARG A 6 6.49 15.44 -1.39
CA ARG A 6 6.21 15.48 -2.83
C ARG A 6 7.27 14.72 -3.60
N ILE A 7 6.82 13.79 -4.45
CA ILE A 7 7.70 12.98 -5.29
C ILE A 7 8.51 13.89 -6.21
N THR A 8 9.80 13.62 -6.34
CA THR A 8 10.64 14.29 -7.34
C THR A 8 10.63 13.51 -8.65
N SER A 9 10.85 14.17 -9.79
CA SER A 9 10.95 13.49 -11.09
C SER A 9 12.05 12.42 -11.10
N LYS A 10 13.14 12.65 -10.37
CA LYS A 10 14.25 11.69 -10.18
C LYS A 10 13.79 10.48 -9.37
N LEU A 11 13.04 10.69 -8.29
CA LEU A 11 12.50 9.61 -7.48
C LEU A 11 11.40 8.85 -8.20
N ARG A 12 10.56 9.51 -9.01
CA ARG A 12 9.53 8.85 -9.83
C ARG A 12 10.12 7.81 -10.78
N LYS A 13 11.27 8.11 -11.40
CA LYS A 13 12.01 7.14 -12.23
C LYS A 13 12.56 5.98 -11.40
N LYS A 14 13.07 6.25 -10.20
CA LYS A 14 13.55 5.20 -9.28
C LYS A 14 12.42 4.34 -8.71
N LEU A 15 11.22 4.91 -8.55
CA LEU A 15 10.01 4.23 -8.08
C LEU A 15 9.37 3.33 -9.16
N HIS A 16 9.90 3.35 -10.38
CA HIS A 16 9.55 2.38 -11.41
C HIS A 16 10.10 0.98 -11.07
N ASN A 17 11.21 0.90 -10.34
CA ASN A 17 11.74 -0.37 -9.86
C ASN A 17 10.93 -0.85 -8.64
N PRO A 18 10.51 -2.12 -8.61
CA PRO A 18 9.70 -2.69 -7.53
C PRO A 18 10.43 -2.64 -6.17
N PHE A 19 9.72 -2.25 -5.10
CA PHE A 19 10.24 -2.12 -3.73
C PHE A 19 10.26 -3.39 -2.91
N GLY A 20 10.30 -4.52 -3.61
CA GLY A 20 10.26 -5.84 -3.03
C GLY A 20 10.37 -6.88 -4.14
N ILE A 21 9.81 -8.04 -3.88
CA ILE A 21 9.81 -9.15 -4.82
C ILE A 21 8.70 -8.88 -5.83
N LEU A 22 9.10 -8.58 -7.08
CA LEU A 22 8.16 -8.48 -8.19
C LEU A 22 7.76 -9.87 -8.65
N ILE A 23 6.46 -10.11 -8.67
CA ILE A 23 5.85 -11.33 -9.18
C ILE A 23 5.16 -10.94 -10.48
N LYS A 24 5.70 -11.42 -11.59
CA LYS A 24 5.20 -11.12 -12.93
C LYS A 24 3.90 -11.88 -13.20
N GLY A 25 2.95 -11.22 -13.84
CA GLY A 25 1.64 -11.79 -14.15
C GLY A 25 0.60 -11.50 -13.07
N SER A 26 -0.58 -12.10 -13.23
CA SER A 26 -1.68 -11.85 -12.30
C SER A 26 -1.47 -12.59 -10.96
N ILE A 27 -2.08 -12.07 -9.91
CA ILE A 27 -2.11 -12.73 -8.59
C ILE A 27 -2.77 -14.11 -8.67
N SER A 28 -3.78 -14.25 -9.54
CA SER A 28 -4.47 -15.53 -9.76
C SER A 28 -3.54 -16.58 -10.35
N ASP A 29 -2.67 -16.20 -11.29
CA ASP A 29 -1.74 -17.13 -11.94
C ASP A 29 -0.52 -17.47 -11.06
N ASN A 30 -0.24 -16.66 -10.04
CA ASN A 30 0.90 -16.83 -9.14
C ASN A 30 0.49 -17.19 -7.71
N LYS A 31 -0.62 -17.94 -7.56
CA LYS A 31 -1.12 -18.36 -6.24
C LYS A 31 -0.06 -19.12 -5.44
N GLU A 32 0.65 -20.05 -6.07
CA GLU A 32 1.69 -20.87 -5.40
C GLU A 32 2.82 -20.00 -4.82
N LYS A 33 3.38 -19.10 -5.61
CA LYS A 33 4.40 -18.15 -5.12
C LYS A 33 3.89 -17.24 -4.02
N LEU A 34 2.62 -16.83 -4.09
CA LEU A 34 2.00 -16.06 -3.02
C LEU A 34 1.88 -16.89 -1.74
N ASN A 35 1.49 -18.17 -1.84
CA ASN A 35 1.46 -19.10 -0.71
C ASN A 35 2.87 -19.23 -0.10
N GLU A 36 3.90 -19.47 -0.91
CA GLU A 36 5.29 -19.58 -0.44
C GLU A 36 5.72 -18.35 0.36
N ILE A 37 5.48 -17.15 -0.19
CA ILE A 37 5.83 -15.89 0.49
C ILE A 37 5.01 -15.72 1.77
N VAL A 38 3.75 -16.13 1.80
CA VAL A 38 2.91 -16.03 3.00
C VAL A 38 3.32 -17.06 4.04
N GLU A 39 3.59 -18.31 3.67
CA GLU A 39 3.96 -19.42 4.57
C GLU A 39 5.36 -19.25 5.18
N GLU A 40 6.32 -18.68 4.44
CA GLU A 40 7.61 -18.25 4.99
C GLU A 40 7.47 -17.21 6.11
N ASN A 41 6.29 -16.62 6.26
CA ASN A 41 5.93 -15.75 7.36
C ASN A 41 4.92 -16.47 8.26
N ILE A 42 5.33 -16.87 9.46
CA ILE A 42 4.56 -17.71 10.40
C ILE A 42 3.09 -17.27 10.60
N SER A 43 2.81 -15.97 10.52
CA SER A 43 1.45 -15.41 10.35
C SER A 43 1.56 -13.93 9.95
N PRO A 44 1.64 -13.58 8.65
CA PRO A 44 1.90 -12.20 8.27
C PRO A 44 0.62 -11.41 8.36
N ILE A 45 0.69 -10.26 9.03
CA ILE A 45 -0.28 -9.20 8.81
C ILE A 45 -0.10 -8.73 7.35
N ILE A 46 -1.13 -8.88 6.53
CA ILE A 46 -1.12 -8.44 5.13
C ILE A 46 -1.70 -7.04 5.02
N ILE A 47 -1.03 -6.14 4.31
CA ILE A 47 -1.54 -4.82 3.92
C ILE A 47 -1.54 -4.75 2.40
N SER A 48 -2.67 -4.39 1.79
CA SER A 48 -2.78 -4.24 0.34
C SER A 48 -2.93 -2.79 -0.08
N VAL A 49 -2.27 -2.41 -1.17
CA VAL A 49 -2.34 -1.06 -1.75
C VAL A 49 -2.69 -1.16 -3.24
N GLY A 50 -3.89 -0.71 -3.59
CA GLY A 50 -4.45 -0.70 -4.94
C GLY A 50 -5.68 -1.62 -5.09
N ASP A 51 -6.63 -1.19 -5.91
CA ASP A 51 -7.94 -1.86 -6.08
C ASP A 51 -7.81 -3.30 -6.60
N ILE A 52 -7.01 -3.50 -7.66
CA ILE A 52 -6.89 -4.79 -8.33
C ILE A 52 -6.24 -5.82 -7.41
N VAL A 53 -5.12 -5.47 -6.77
CA VAL A 53 -4.41 -6.38 -5.86
C VAL A 53 -5.29 -6.75 -4.66
N SER A 54 -5.95 -5.77 -4.04
CA SER A 54 -6.80 -6.00 -2.88
C SER A 54 -7.95 -6.94 -3.20
N ARG A 55 -8.58 -6.78 -4.37
CA ARG A 55 -9.64 -7.69 -4.84
C ARG A 55 -9.13 -9.10 -5.10
N ARG A 56 -7.97 -9.25 -5.75
CA ARG A 56 -7.44 -10.56 -6.10
C ARG A 56 -6.99 -11.34 -4.87
N LEU A 57 -6.40 -10.67 -3.88
CA LEU A 57 -6.09 -11.29 -2.59
C LEU A 57 -7.37 -11.87 -1.96
N TYR A 58 -8.43 -11.08 -1.94
CA TYR A 58 -9.73 -11.53 -1.41
C TYR A 58 -10.31 -12.72 -2.19
N ASP A 59 -10.26 -12.68 -3.53
CA ASP A 59 -10.69 -13.80 -4.38
C ASP A 59 -9.96 -15.10 -4.05
N LEU A 60 -8.70 -15.00 -3.61
CA LEU A 60 -7.84 -16.11 -3.22
C LEU A 60 -7.90 -16.45 -1.72
N GLN A 61 -8.85 -15.86 -0.97
CA GLN A 61 -9.02 -16.04 0.48
C GLN A 61 -7.85 -15.52 1.32
N TYR A 62 -7.02 -14.64 0.75
CA TYR A 62 -6.10 -13.81 1.50
C TYR A 62 -6.85 -12.55 1.94
N TYR A 63 -6.98 -12.35 3.26
CA TYR A 63 -7.74 -11.23 3.81
C TYR A 63 -6.79 -10.19 4.42
N PRO A 64 -6.44 -9.12 3.70
CA PRO A 64 -5.60 -8.06 4.25
C PRO A 64 -6.21 -7.47 5.53
N LYS A 65 -5.36 -7.17 6.51
CA LYS A 65 -5.73 -6.39 7.69
C LYS A 65 -6.05 -4.95 7.28
N ILE A 66 -5.29 -4.40 6.34
CA ILE A 66 -5.48 -3.02 5.87
C ILE A 66 -5.55 -3.04 4.35
N ILE A 67 -6.55 -2.35 3.80
CA ILE A 67 -6.77 -2.21 2.37
C ILE A 67 -6.73 -0.71 2.03
N ILE A 68 -5.82 -0.28 1.17
CA ILE A 68 -5.70 1.11 0.72
C ILE A 68 -6.04 1.17 -0.76
N ILE A 69 -7.03 1.96 -1.15
CA ILE A 69 -7.53 2.02 -2.54
C ILE A 69 -7.90 3.46 -2.93
N ASP A 70 -7.75 3.83 -4.20
CA ASP A 70 -8.14 5.16 -4.69
C ASP A 70 -9.50 5.19 -5.40
N ASN A 71 -10.20 4.03 -5.47
CA ASN A 71 -11.46 3.83 -6.16
C ASN A 71 -11.46 4.31 -7.64
N LYS A 72 -10.33 4.69 -8.25
CA LYS A 72 -10.33 5.15 -9.65
C LYS A 72 -10.58 4.01 -10.61
N CYS A 73 -10.22 2.78 -10.24
CA CYS A 73 -10.57 1.55 -10.96
C CYS A 73 -12.07 1.22 -10.89
N MET A 74 -12.85 1.86 -10.01
CA MET A 74 -14.30 1.65 -9.85
C MET A 74 -15.15 2.40 -10.88
N ARG A 75 -14.55 3.11 -11.87
CA ARG A 75 -15.29 3.70 -13.00
C ARG A 75 -16.03 2.68 -13.88
N LYS A 76 -15.74 1.38 -13.73
CA LYS A 76 -16.69 0.31 -14.06
C LYS A 76 -17.25 -0.21 -12.74
N LYS A 77 -18.59 -0.24 -12.61
CA LYS A 77 -19.39 -0.77 -11.49
C LYS A 77 -18.99 -2.21 -11.12
N LEU A 78 -17.82 -2.38 -10.55
CA LEU A 78 -17.41 -3.60 -9.88
C LEU A 78 -18.05 -3.49 -8.51
N ILE A 79 -19.19 -4.16 -8.37
CA ILE A 79 -19.92 -4.32 -7.11
C ILE A 79 -18.88 -4.49 -6.00
N PRO A 80 -18.82 -3.59 -4.99
CA PRO A 80 -17.87 -3.75 -3.91
C PRO A 80 -18.22 -5.07 -3.23
N ARG A 81 -17.41 -6.11 -3.47
CA ARG A 81 -17.44 -7.27 -2.59
C ARG A 81 -17.21 -6.71 -1.19
N LYS A 82 -18.17 -6.94 -0.30
CA LYS A 82 -18.07 -6.49 1.08
C LYS A 82 -16.91 -7.25 1.70
N PHE A 83 -15.72 -6.64 1.69
CA PHE A 83 -14.63 -7.06 2.55
C PHE A 83 -15.17 -7.03 3.99
N PRO A 84 -14.83 -7.99 4.87
CA PRO A 84 -15.19 -7.95 6.27
C PRO A 84 -14.38 -6.84 6.96
N ILE A 85 -14.81 -5.59 6.75
CA ILE A 85 -14.16 -4.37 7.23
C ILE A 85 -14.88 -3.90 8.49
N GLU A 86 -14.11 -3.62 9.53
CA GLU A 86 -14.61 -3.08 10.79
C GLU A 86 -14.57 -1.55 10.79
N LYS A 87 -13.57 -0.97 10.13
CA LYS A 87 -13.41 0.49 10.04
C LYS A 87 -13.06 0.96 8.63
N VAL A 88 -13.81 1.93 8.13
CA VAL A 88 -13.50 2.65 6.90
C VAL A 88 -12.97 4.04 7.23
N PHE A 89 -11.88 4.42 6.60
CA PHE A 89 -11.27 5.74 6.61
C PHE A 89 -11.38 6.37 5.23
N TYR A 90 -11.54 7.69 5.20
CA TYR A 90 -11.50 8.48 3.97
C TYR A 90 -10.37 9.48 4.11
N VAL A 91 -9.51 9.55 3.12
CA VAL A 91 -8.33 10.43 3.14
C VAL A 91 -8.10 11.07 1.80
N ARG A 92 -7.68 12.33 1.79
CA ARG A 92 -7.22 13.02 0.58
C ARG A 92 -5.72 12.89 0.41
N ASN A 93 -5.28 12.43 -0.76
CA ASN A 93 -3.87 12.36 -1.12
C ASN A 93 -3.64 12.75 -2.58
N PRO A 94 -3.41 14.03 -2.90
CA PRO A 94 -3.22 14.48 -4.28
C PRO A 94 -2.13 13.70 -5.04
N PRO A 95 -2.22 13.63 -6.38
CA PRO A 95 -1.23 12.95 -7.21
C PRO A 95 0.22 13.32 -6.90
N GLY A 96 1.09 12.31 -6.79
CA GLY A 96 2.51 12.49 -6.52
C GLY A 96 2.84 13.06 -5.14
N THR A 97 1.92 13.00 -4.18
CA THR A 97 2.12 13.50 -2.82
C THR A 97 1.91 12.43 -1.75
N ILE A 98 2.35 12.74 -0.54
CA ILE A 98 1.96 12.07 0.70
C ILE A 98 1.51 13.17 1.66
N THR A 99 0.24 13.17 2.03
CA THR A 99 -0.35 14.14 2.97
C THR A 99 -0.18 13.69 4.42
N ASP A 100 -0.13 14.64 5.35
CA ASP A 100 -0.15 14.35 6.79
C ASP A 100 -1.40 13.58 7.19
N GLU A 101 -2.51 13.88 6.52
CA GLU A 101 -3.78 13.17 6.69
C GLU A 101 -3.62 11.68 6.36
N ALA A 102 -2.98 11.34 5.24
CA ALA A 102 -2.70 9.96 4.84
C ALA A 102 -1.72 9.27 5.81
N ILE A 103 -0.68 9.98 6.24
CA ILE A 103 0.29 9.47 7.22
C ILE A 103 -0.40 9.08 8.52
N ASN A 104 -1.17 10.00 9.10
CA ASN A 104 -1.84 9.79 10.37
C ASN A 104 -2.91 8.69 10.27
N THR A 105 -3.66 8.66 9.16
CA THR A 105 -4.68 7.64 8.92
C THR A 105 -4.08 6.24 8.82
N ILE A 106 -2.98 6.08 8.07
CA ILE A 106 -2.31 4.78 7.93
C ILE A 106 -1.69 4.35 9.25
N LYS A 107 -1.08 5.28 9.99
CA LYS A 107 -0.54 5.02 11.32
C LYS A 107 -1.64 4.56 12.28
N GLU A 108 -2.80 5.22 12.28
CA GLU A 108 -3.96 4.81 13.08
C GLU A 108 -4.42 3.41 12.66
N ALA A 109 -4.62 3.16 11.37
CA ALA A 109 -5.07 1.85 10.87
C ALA A 109 -4.12 0.70 11.25
N CYS A 110 -2.79 0.94 11.23
CA CYS A 110 -1.79 -0.03 11.67
C CYS A 110 -1.87 -0.35 13.17
N GLY A 111 -2.19 0.65 13.99
CA GLY A 111 -2.29 0.50 15.45
C GLY A 111 -3.63 -0.06 15.94
N ARG A 112 -4.63 -0.16 15.07
CA ARG A 112 -5.95 -0.70 15.42
C ARG A 112 -5.95 -2.22 15.39
N ASP A 113 -6.78 -2.79 16.26
CA ASP A 113 -7.26 -4.15 16.10
C ASP A 113 -8.34 -4.21 15.01
N GLY A 114 -8.45 -5.37 14.37
CA GLY A 114 -9.43 -5.59 13.31
C GLY A 114 -9.02 -5.09 11.93
N ARG A 115 -9.91 -5.28 10.96
CA ARG A 115 -9.68 -4.94 9.54
C ARG A 115 -10.11 -3.53 9.19
N SER A 116 -9.23 -2.80 8.51
CA SER A 116 -9.44 -1.41 8.09
C SER A 116 -9.39 -1.27 6.58
N GLN A 117 -10.23 -0.37 6.05
CA GLN A 117 -10.18 0.07 4.66
C GLN A 117 -9.92 1.58 4.62
N ILE A 118 -8.95 2.01 3.83
CA ILE A 118 -8.60 3.40 3.60
C ILE A 118 -8.95 3.72 2.15
N ILE A 119 -9.94 4.60 1.99
CA ILE A 119 -10.39 5.10 0.69
C ILE A 119 -9.70 6.44 0.43
N VAL A 120 -8.91 6.49 -0.63
CA VAL A 120 -8.06 7.62 -0.99
C VAL A 120 -8.73 8.44 -2.08
N GLU A 121 -9.10 9.68 -1.77
CA GLU A 121 -9.42 10.68 -2.78
C GLU A 121 -8.11 11.24 -3.33
N GLY A 122 -7.61 10.67 -4.43
CA GLY A 122 -6.33 11.04 -5.03
C GLY A 122 -5.54 9.82 -5.49
N GLU A 123 -4.24 9.71 -5.22
CA GLU A 123 -3.40 8.55 -5.55
C GLU A 123 -2.96 7.79 -4.29
N GLU A 124 -2.99 6.46 -4.34
CA GLU A 124 -2.60 5.54 -3.26
C GLU A 124 -1.16 5.00 -3.40
N ASP A 125 -0.57 5.04 -4.60
CA ASP A 125 0.72 4.38 -4.90
C ASP A 125 1.82 4.70 -3.90
N LEU A 126 2.02 5.99 -3.60
CA LEU A 126 3.05 6.47 -2.67
C LEU A 126 2.75 6.12 -1.21
N LEU A 127 1.49 5.84 -0.88
CA LEU A 127 1.08 5.42 0.45
C LEU A 127 1.60 4.01 0.79
N THR A 128 2.05 3.24 -0.21
CA THR A 128 2.82 2.00 0.01
C THR A 128 4.04 2.24 0.90
N LEU A 129 4.76 3.35 0.70
CA LEU A 129 5.92 3.70 1.51
C LEU A 129 5.52 3.89 2.98
N ILE A 130 4.40 4.58 3.20
CA ILE A 130 3.87 4.85 4.54
C ILE A 130 3.33 3.57 5.19
N ALA A 131 2.67 2.70 4.42
CA ALA A 131 2.21 1.39 4.88
C ALA A 131 3.40 0.55 5.39
N VAL A 132 4.49 0.46 4.63
CA VAL A 132 5.71 -0.26 5.06
C VAL A 132 6.32 0.36 6.32
N LEU A 133 6.32 1.69 6.42
CA LEU A 133 6.93 2.41 7.54
C LEU A 133 6.22 2.11 8.87
N PHE A 134 4.88 2.05 8.87
CA PHE A 134 4.08 1.87 10.08
C PHE A 134 3.60 0.43 10.31
N ALA A 135 3.78 -0.46 9.34
CA ALA A 135 3.46 -1.85 9.50
C ALA A 135 4.30 -2.51 10.61
N PRO A 136 3.73 -3.48 11.34
CA PRO A 136 4.49 -4.29 12.28
C PRO A 136 5.57 -5.10 11.55
N GLU A 137 6.63 -5.46 12.27
CA GLU A 137 7.68 -6.31 11.71
C GLU A 137 7.10 -7.67 11.28
N LYS A 138 7.65 -8.25 10.21
CA LYS A 138 7.17 -9.48 9.55
C LYS A 138 5.82 -9.36 8.84
N ALA A 139 5.20 -8.17 8.83
CA ALA A 139 4.07 -7.90 7.96
C ALA A 139 4.47 -7.99 6.47
N LEU A 140 3.47 -8.20 5.62
CA LEU A 140 3.62 -8.25 4.18
C LEU A 140 2.81 -7.11 3.55
N VAL A 141 3.49 -6.17 2.91
CA VAL A 141 2.83 -5.11 2.13
C VAL A 141 2.82 -5.53 0.67
N ILE A 142 1.63 -5.61 0.06
CA ILE A 142 1.45 -6.02 -1.33
C ILE A 142 0.82 -4.88 -2.11
N TYR A 143 1.44 -4.50 -3.23
CA TYR A 143 0.91 -3.44 -4.09
C TYR A 143 0.98 -3.81 -5.57
N GLY A 144 0.14 -3.18 -6.39
CA GLY A 144 0.11 -3.42 -7.83
C GLY A 144 1.28 -2.75 -8.56
N GLN A 145 1.83 -3.44 -9.57
CA GLN A 145 2.80 -2.87 -10.51
C GLN A 145 2.16 -2.85 -11.91
N PRO A 146 1.73 -1.68 -12.41
CA PRO A 146 1.03 -1.59 -13.69
C PRO A 146 1.78 -2.26 -14.84
N LYS A 147 1.08 -3.09 -15.62
CA LYS A 147 1.58 -3.85 -16.78
C LYS A 147 2.64 -4.92 -16.49
N GLU A 148 3.03 -5.12 -15.24
CA GLU A 148 4.05 -6.13 -14.88
C GLU A 148 3.48 -7.22 -13.96
N GLY A 149 2.74 -6.83 -12.92
CA GLY A 149 2.18 -7.77 -11.95
C GLY A 149 1.95 -7.12 -10.59
N PHE A 150 2.47 -7.73 -9.53
CA PHE A 150 2.35 -7.22 -8.16
C PHE A 150 3.67 -7.40 -7.41
N VAL A 151 3.86 -6.60 -6.37
CA VAL A 151 5.10 -6.58 -5.58
C VAL A 151 4.75 -6.89 -4.14
N ALA A 152 5.54 -7.79 -3.55
CA ALA A 152 5.45 -8.15 -2.14
C ALA A 152 6.67 -7.63 -1.37
N ILE A 153 6.42 -6.90 -0.28
CA ILE A 153 7.45 -6.33 0.60
C ILE A 153 7.32 -6.95 1.99
N LYS A 154 8.31 -7.74 2.39
CA LYS A 154 8.46 -8.17 3.79
C LYS A 154 8.95 -7.00 4.63
N VAL A 155 8.19 -6.66 5.66
CA VAL A 155 8.51 -5.56 6.56
C VAL A 155 9.57 -6.02 7.56
N THR A 156 10.72 -5.35 7.51
CA THR A 156 11.85 -5.52 8.43
C THR A 156 12.34 -4.14 8.87
N GLU A 157 13.09 -4.06 9.97
CA GLU A 157 13.68 -2.77 10.38
C GLU A 157 14.61 -2.19 9.31
N ASN A 158 15.40 -3.02 8.63
CA ASN A 158 16.21 -2.58 7.49
C ASN A 158 15.36 -2.00 6.36
N LYS A 159 14.21 -2.62 6.06
CA LYS A 159 13.29 -2.10 5.04
C LYS A 159 12.70 -0.75 5.48
N LYS A 160 12.30 -0.60 6.74
CA LYS A 160 11.82 0.69 7.27
C LYS A 160 12.89 1.79 7.19
N ILE A 161 14.15 1.48 7.49
CA ILE A 161 15.28 2.42 7.33
C ILE A 161 15.45 2.82 5.86
N GLU A 162 15.37 1.87 4.93
CA GLU A 162 15.45 2.14 3.49
C GLU A 162 14.32 3.09 3.05
N ILE A 163 13.09 2.85 3.50
CA ILE A 163 11.94 3.71 3.22
C ILE A 163 12.14 5.12 3.80
N LYS A 164 12.60 5.24 5.05
CA LYS A 164 12.89 6.55 5.67
C LYS A 164 13.88 7.35 4.84
N ARG A 165 14.96 6.74 4.35
CA ARG A 165 15.94 7.39 3.47
C ARG A 165 15.31 7.88 2.16
N ARG A 166 14.42 7.08 1.56
CA ARG A 166 13.70 7.47 0.34
C ARG A 166 12.71 8.62 0.56
N LEU A 167 12.04 8.65 1.71
CA LEU A 167 11.18 9.77 2.09
C LEU A 167 12.00 11.05 2.28
N GLN A 168 13.23 10.96 2.78
CA GLN A 168 14.16 12.11 2.85
C GLN A 168 14.59 12.63 1.47
N ASP A 169 14.65 11.75 0.45
CA ASP A 169 14.91 12.15 -0.95
C ASP A 169 13.70 12.85 -1.63
N MET A 170 12.52 12.84 -0.99
CA MET A 170 11.35 13.59 -1.47
C MET A 170 11.47 15.06 -1.08
N LYS A 171 10.87 15.94 -1.89
CA LYS A 171 10.84 17.36 -1.52
C LYS A 171 9.86 17.55 -0.36
N PRO A 172 10.26 18.19 0.75
CA PRO A 172 9.30 18.63 1.74
C PRO A 172 8.35 19.62 1.06
N ALA A 173 7.04 19.48 1.26
CA ALA A 173 6.17 20.54 0.78
C ALA A 173 6.46 21.80 1.60
N ARG A 174 6.64 22.93 0.92
CA ARG A 174 6.76 24.21 1.61
C ARG A 174 5.50 24.36 2.47
N LYS A 175 5.66 24.51 3.79
CA LYS A 175 4.59 24.99 4.66
C LYS A 175 4.17 26.35 4.11
N THR A 176 3.03 26.41 3.43
CA THR A 176 2.37 27.69 3.20
C THR A 176 2.02 28.23 4.59
N LYS A 177 2.71 29.30 4.98
CA LYS A 177 2.28 30.16 6.07
C LYS A 177 0.90 30.71 5.76
#